data_AF-A0A526RU52-F1
#
_entry.id   AF-A0A526RU52-F1
#
_cell.length_a   1.000
_cell.length_b   1.000
_cell.length_c   1.000
_cell.angle_alpha   90.00
_cell.angle_beta   90.00
_cell.angle_gamma   90.00
#
_symmetry.space_group_name_H-M   'P 1'
#
loop_
_entity.id
_entity.type
_entity.pdbx_description
1 polymer ?
#
loop_
_entity_poly.entity_id
_entity_poly.type
_entity_poly.pdbx_seq_one_letter_code
_entity_poly.pdbx_strand_id
1 'polypeptide(L)'
;GVDPILDLPGVGENLQDHCGSLVQFVCTKPLTYYSLRHPVRGLKAAAEYAFRRSGPIAVFPMSVQAFLRSNPAEERPNLQVQFYPVSRDLKSPKGEIATFNAYTLQFGLMRPKSRGRLLLQSSDALVPPRIQHNLLTDPADVQALTEGLRLAREINAQEAFRDFTGEELDPGLHIQSDRDIQAYNRRNLLNEYHPSGTCKMGTDDMAVVEPGLRVRGIAGLRVADASVMPVVTSGNTNAPAMMIGEKAAALILGEN
;
A
#
# COMPACT_ATOMS: atom_id res chain seq x y z
N GLY A 1 -5.65 -31.51 10.52
CA GLY A 1 -6.99 -32.03 10.88
C GLY A 1 -8.06 -31.58 9.91
N VAL A 2 -7.73 -31.46 8.62
CA VAL A 2 -8.69 -31.25 7.54
C VAL A 2 -8.34 -32.31 6.50
N ASP A 3 -9.32 -33.10 6.08
CA ASP A 3 -9.10 -34.16 5.11
C ASP A 3 -9.04 -33.55 3.70
N PRO A 4 -7.96 -33.76 2.92
CA PRO A 4 -7.85 -33.21 1.57
C PRO A 4 -8.89 -33.82 0.63
N ILE A 5 -9.72 -32.98 0.01
CA ILE A 5 -10.67 -33.39 -1.06
C ILE A 5 -10.01 -33.22 -2.44
N LEU A 6 -9.24 -32.14 -2.61
CA LEU A 6 -8.50 -31.83 -3.82
C LEU A 6 -7.17 -31.18 -3.41
N ASP A 7 -6.07 -31.67 -4.00
CA ASP A 7 -4.76 -31.08 -3.81
C ASP A 7 -4.54 -29.93 -4.81
N LEU A 8 -4.66 -28.70 -4.33
CA LEU A 8 -4.34 -27.47 -5.07
C LEU A 8 -3.24 -26.71 -4.31
N PRO A 9 -1.95 -27.01 -4.56
CA PRO A 9 -0.85 -26.48 -3.76
C PRO A 9 -0.67 -24.96 -3.87
N GLY A 10 -1.31 -24.31 -4.86
CA GLY A 10 -1.31 -22.86 -4.99
C GLY A 10 -2.22 -22.11 -4.01
N VAL A 11 -3.16 -22.80 -3.34
CA VAL A 11 -4.12 -22.13 -2.43
C VAL A 11 -3.38 -21.57 -1.22
N GLY A 12 -3.50 -20.25 -1.04
CA GLY A 12 -2.84 -19.52 0.05
C GLY A 12 -1.41 -19.08 -0.26
N GLU A 13 -0.79 -19.57 -1.33
CA GLU A 13 0.57 -19.17 -1.74
C GLU A 13 0.55 -17.87 -2.56
N ASN A 14 1.71 -17.34 -2.95
CA ASN A 14 1.83 -16.15 -3.81
C ASN A 14 1.15 -14.88 -3.23
N LEU A 15 1.04 -14.76 -1.90
CA LEU A 15 0.55 -13.54 -1.25
C LEU A 15 1.48 -12.38 -1.62
N GLN A 16 0.90 -11.34 -2.21
CA GLN A 16 1.55 -10.10 -2.58
C GLN A 16 0.84 -8.95 -1.88
N ASP A 17 1.60 -7.98 -1.40
CA ASP A 17 1.08 -6.73 -0.87
C ASP A 17 2.05 -5.60 -1.20
N HIS A 18 1.52 -4.42 -1.46
CA HIS A 18 2.34 -3.22 -1.53
C HIS A 18 2.86 -2.90 -0.13
N CYS A 19 4.14 -2.56 -0.06
CA CYS A 19 4.76 -2.13 1.18
C CYS A 19 5.68 -0.97 0.92
N GLY A 20 5.81 -0.12 1.93
CA GLY A 20 6.50 1.15 1.80
C GLY A 20 7.04 1.66 3.11
N SER A 21 7.76 2.77 3.01
CA SER A 21 8.19 3.55 4.16
C SER A 21 7.87 5.02 3.91
N LEU A 22 8.40 5.90 4.76
CA LEU A 22 8.04 7.30 4.74
C LEU A 22 9.20 8.20 5.15
N VAL A 23 9.09 9.46 4.77
CA VAL A 23 9.88 10.57 5.32
C VAL A 23 8.92 11.66 5.81
N GLN A 24 9.15 12.18 7.01
CA GLN A 24 8.34 13.25 7.60
C GLN A 24 9.15 14.54 7.71
N PHE A 25 8.49 15.67 7.47
CA PHE A 25 9.08 17.00 7.54
C PHE A 25 8.20 17.94 8.35
N VAL A 26 8.83 18.88 9.07
CA VAL A 26 8.13 20.04 9.60
C VAL A 26 7.58 20.86 8.43
N CYS A 27 6.35 21.35 8.57
CA CYS A 27 5.80 22.37 7.69
C CYS A 27 5.89 23.74 8.38
N THR A 28 6.59 24.69 7.76
CA THR A 28 6.77 26.04 8.30
C THR A 28 5.51 26.91 8.21
N LYS A 29 4.48 26.43 7.48
CA LYS A 29 3.22 27.13 7.26
C LYS A 29 2.04 26.39 7.93
N PRO A 30 1.00 27.09 8.39
CA PRO A 30 -0.15 26.48 9.05
C PRO A 30 -1.18 25.95 8.03
N LEU A 31 -0.76 25.09 7.11
CA LEU A 31 -1.52 24.59 5.96
C LEU A 31 -1.89 23.10 6.06
N THR A 32 -1.28 22.38 6.99
CA THR A 32 -1.49 20.95 7.17
C THR A 32 -2.83 20.66 7.87
N TYR A 33 -3.27 19.40 7.87
CA TYR A 33 -4.48 18.98 8.58
C TYR A 33 -4.39 19.22 10.10
N TYR A 34 -3.18 19.33 10.68
CA TYR A 34 -3.01 19.76 12.06
C TYR A 34 -3.71 21.10 12.33
N SER A 35 -3.72 22.02 11.36
CA SER A 35 -4.33 23.33 11.50
C SER A 35 -5.86 23.28 11.70
N LEU A 36 -6.53 22.20 11.30
CA LEU A 36 -7.97 21.99 11.54
C LEU A 36 -8.29 21.67 13.00
N ARG A 37 -7.30 21.30 13.82
CA ARG A 37 -7.49 21.17 15.28
C ARG A 37 -7.78 22.50 15.96
N HIS A 38 -7.47 23.63 15.32
CA HIS A 38 -7.86 24.94 15.83
C HIS A 38 -9.39 25.08 15.80
N PRO A 39 -10.08 25.33 16.93
CA PRO A 39 -11.54 25.25 17.01
C PRO A 39 -12.29 26.08 15.95
N VAL A 40 -11.83 27.31 15.70
CA VAL A 40 -12.45 28.19 14.68
C VAL A 40 -12.28 27.64 13.26
N ARG A 41 -11.10 27.08 12.94
CA ARG A 41 -10.81 26.53 11.60
C ARG A 41 -11.57 25.22 11.38
N GLY A 42 -11.59 24.35 12.39
CA GLY A 42 -12.36 23.13 12.39
C GLY A 42 -13.86 23.38 12.25
N LEU A 43 -14.43 24.31 13.02
CA LEU A 43 -15.85 24.66 12.93
C LEU A 43 -16.20 25.26 11.56
N LYS A 44 -15.35 26.14 11.02
CA LYS A 44 -15.53 26.69 9.67
C LYS A 44 -15.51 25.59 8.60
N ALA A 45 -14.56 24.65 8.68
CA ALA A 45 -14.47 23.53 7.76
C ALA A 45 -15.69 22.59 7.86
N ALA A 46 -16.15 22.30 9.09
CA ALA A 46 -17.33 21.48 9.32
C ALA A 46 -18.61 22.15 8.79
N ALA A 47 -18.77 23.46 9.01
CA ALA A 47 -19.88 24.23 8.48
C ALA A 47 -19.85 24.28 6.94
N GLU A 48 -18.69 24.51 6.33
CA GLU A 48 -18.54 24.48 4.88
C GLU A 48 -18.94 23.11 4.31
N TYR A 49 -18.47 22.02 4.91
CA TYR A 49 -18.88 20.67 4.50
C TYR A 49 -20.39 20.45 4.65
N ALA A 50 -20.98 20.88 5.77
CA ALA A 50 -22.41 20.68 6.03
C ALA A 50 -23.30 21.41 5.02
N PHE A 51 -22.96 22.65 4.66
CA PHE A 51 -23.79 23.48 3.79
C PHE A 51 -23.44 23.37 2.30
N ARG A 52 -22.19 23.07 1.95
CA ARG A 52 -21.70 23.09 0.56
C ARG A 52 -21.13 21.76 0.07
N ARG A 53 -20.97 20.77 0.95
CA ARG A 53 -20.28 19.50 0.65
C ARG A 53 -18.88 19.73 0.07
N SER A 54 -18.23 20.81 0.48
CA SER A 54 -16.90 21.24 0.02
C SER A 54 -15.96 21.46 1.22
N GLY A 55 -14.73 21.85 0.91
CA GLY A 55 -13.72 22.22 1.89
C GLY A 55 -12.82 21.07 2.31
N PRO A 56 -11.91 21.30 3.26
CA PRO A 56 -10.81 20.37 3.55
C PRO A 56 -11.24 19.04 4.19
N ILE A 57 -12.44 18.97 4.78
CA ILE A 57 -13.03 17.71 5.29
C ILE A 57 -13.64 16.85 4.17
N ALA A 58 -13.95 17.43 3.01
CA ALA A 58 -14.49 16.70 1.87
C ALA A 58 -13.42 15.97 1.04
N VAL A 59 -12.13 16.18 1.35
CA VAL A 59 -10.99 15.71 0.56
C VAL A 59 -10.23 14.64 1.35
N PHE A 60 -9.98 13.49 0.71
CA PHE A 60 -9.12 12.46 1.27
C PHE A 60 -7.67 12.96 1.34
N PRO A 61 -6.94 12.76 2.45
CA PRO A 61 -5.65 13.39 2.70
C PRO A 61 -4.52 12.98 1.74
N MET A 62 -4.70 11.95 0.93
CA MET A 62 -3.76 11.47 -0.08
C MET A 62 -4.09 12.08 -1.46
N SER A 63 -3.98 13.41 -1.57
CA SER A 63 -4.49 14.15 -2.73
C SER A 63 -3.53 14.24 -3.92
N VAL A 64 -2.24 13.98 -3.70
CA VAL A 64 -1.21 14.02 -4.75
C VAL A 64 -0.35 12.78 -4.67
N GLN A 65 -0.13 12.16 -5.83
CA GLN A 65 0.64 10.93 -5.95
C GLN A 65 1.48 10.95 -7.24
N ALA A 66 2.61 10.27 -7.23
CA ALA A 66 3.48 10.09 -8.38
C ALA A 66 3.89 8.63 -8.51
N PHE A 67 3.88 8.11 -9.74
CA PHE A 67 4.44 6.79 -10.06
C PHE A 67 5.81 6.98 -10.70
N LEU A 68 6.84 6.52 -10.01
CA LEU A 68 8.24 6.77 -10.36
C LEU A 68 8.99 5.46 -10.56
N ARG A 69 10.07 5.54 -11.33
CA ARG A 69 11.06 4.46 -11.41
C ARG A 69 12.07 4.65 -10.29
N SER A 70 12.32 3.60 -9.52
CA SER A 70 13.38 3.59 -8.49
C SER A 70 14.78 3.77 -9.07
N ASN A 71 15.01 3.32 -10.31
CA ASN A 71 16.25 3.51 -11.03
C ASN A 71 16.01 3.51 -12.56
N PRO A 72 16.96 3.99 -13.38
CA PRO A 72 16.79 4.07 -14.84
C PRO A 72 16.64 2.73 -15.57
N ALA A 73 17.07 1.62 -14.97
CA ALA A 73 16.97 0.28 -15.57
C ALA A 73 15.55 -0.32 -15.44
N GLU A 74 14.68 0.25 -14.61
CA GLU A 74 13.27 -0.15 -14.56
C GLU A 74 12.57 0.22 -15.88
N GLU A 75 11.86 -0.75 -16.47
CA GLU A 75 11.11 -0.55 -17.72
C GLU A 75 9.89 0.36 -17.52
N ARG A 76 9.31 0.33 -16.32
CA ARG A 76 8.13 1.12 -15.94
C ARG A 76 8.16 1.50 -14.46
N PRO A 77 7.37 2.48 -14.01
CA PRO A 77 7.30 2.84 -12.60
C PRO A 77 7.08 1.63 -11.69
N ASN A 78 7.92 1.54 -10.65
CA ASN A 78 7.86 0.49 -9.63
C ASN A 78 7.72 1.07 -8.21
N LEU A 79 7.73 2.39 -8.07
CA LEU A 79 7.44 3.11 -6.85
C LEU A 79 6.20 3.99 -7.01
N GLN A 80 5.44 4.14 -5.93
CA GLN A 80 4.42 5.17 -5.77
C GLN A 80 4.84 6.07 -4.63
N VAL A 81 4.92 7.38 -4.87
CA VAL A 81 5.13 8.40 -3.84
C VAL A 81 3.80 9.10 -3.60
N GLN A 82 3.41 9.23 -2.34
CA GLN A 82 2.15 9.81 -1.92
C GLN A 82 2.43 10.93 -0.92
N PHE A 83 1.82 12.09 -1.14
CA PHE A 83 1.92 13.22 -0.24
C PHE A 83 0.74 13.26 0.73
N TYR A 84 1.05 13.39 2.01
CA TYR A 84 0.08 13.56 3.09
C TYR A 84 0.39 14.86 3.82
N PRO A 85 -0.52 15.85 3.87
CA PRO A 85 -0.34 17.07 4.66
C PRO A 85 -0.66 16.80 6.14
N VAL A 86 -0.09 15.73 6.67
CA VAL A 86 -0.14 15.29 8.07
C VAL A 86 1.05 14.37 8.33
N SER A 87 1.51 14.30 9.59
CA SER A 87 2.54 13.37 10.04
C SER A 87 2.15 12.69 11.34
N ARG A 88 2.81 11.57 11.65
CA ARG A 88 2.67 10.89 12.93
C ARG A 88 3.54 11.59 13.97
N ASP A 89 3.11 11.57 15.21
CA ASP A 89 3.96 11.90 16.35
C ASP A 89 4.88 10.71 16.61
N LEU A 90 6.17 10.88 16.30
CA LEU A 90 7.21 9.86 16.48
C LEU A 90 7.39 9.44 17.94
N LYS A 91 6.91 10.23 18.90
CA LYS A 91 6.93 9.91 20.33
C LYS A 91 5.67 9.18 20.79
N SER A 92 4.63 9.11 19.95
CA SER A 92 3.37 8.47 20.31
C SER A 92 3.44 6.96 20.05
N PRO A 93 3.36 6.11 21.09
CA PRO A 93 3.31 4.65 20.91
C PRO A 93 2.02 4.20 20.20
N LYS A 94 1.03 5.08 20.09
CA LYS A 94 -0.25 4.84 19.40
C LYS A 94 -0.27 5.39 17.98
N GLY A 95 0.81 6.02 17.51
CA GLY A 95 0.89 6.62 16.18
C GLY A 95 -0.06 7.80 16.00
N GLU A 96 -0.32 8.57 17.06
CA GLU A 96 -1.17 9.76 17.00
C GLU A 96 -0.63 10.79 16.00
N ILE A 97 -1.49 11.68 15.52
CA ILE A 97 -1.10 12.75 14.60
C ILE A 97 -0.24 13.79 15.35
N ALA A 98 0.84 14.24 14.71
CA ALA A 98 1.73 15.28 15.20
C ALA A 98 0.96 16.50 15.74
N THR A 99 1.47 17.07 16.83
CA THR A 99 0.90 18.25 17.51
C THR A 99 1.44 19.58 16.96
N PHE A 100 1.98 19.56 15.75
CA PHE A 100 2.49 20.71 15.03
C PHE A 100 2.30 20.50 13.53
N ASN A 101 2.51 21.54 12.71
CA ASN A 101 2.36 21.43 11.27
C ASN A 101 3.50 20.58 10.70
N ALA A 102 3.14 19.45 10.10
CA ALA A 102 4.07 18.51 9.50
C ALA A 102 3.37 17.76 8.34
N TYR A 103 4.16 17.29 7.38
CA TYR A 103 3.69 16.48 6.26
C TYR A 103 4.59 15.28 6.04
N THR A 104 4.07 14.30 5.31
CA THR A 104 4.73 13.02 5.04
C THR A 104 4.77 12.76 3.54
N LEU A 105 5.94 12.36 3.05
CA LEU A 105 6.08 11.69 1.76
C LEU A 105 6.21 10.20 2.04
N GLN A 106 5.15 9.45 1.75
CA GLN A 106 5.18 7.99 1.79
C GLN A 106 5.63 7.47 0.43
N PHE A 107 6.45 6.43 0.41
CA PHE A 107 6.88 5.78 -0.82
C PHE A 107 6.75 4.26 -0.68
N GLY A 108 6.15 3.61 -1.68
CA GLY A 108 5.83 2.19 -1.65
C GLY A 108 6.15 1.45 -2.94
N LEU A 109 6.45 0.17 -2.80
CA LEU A 109 6.71 -0.76 -3.91
C LEU A 109 5.40 -1.15 -4.58
N MET A 110 5.27 -0.82 -5.86
CA MET A 110 4.08 -1.14 -6.69
C MET A 110 4.20 -2.43 -7.47
N ARG A 111 5.37 -3.07 -7.39
CA ARG A 111 5.73 -4.28 -8.12
C ARG A 111 6.64 -5.18 -7.26
N PRO A 112 6.26 -5.47 -6.01
CA PRO A 112 7.11 -6.24 -5.10
C PRO A 112 7.39 -7.64 -5.67
N LYS A 113 8.62 -8.11 -5.50
CA LYS A 113 9.07 -9.46 -5.90
C LYS A 113 8.95 -10.48 -4.78
N SER A 114 9.03 -10.03 -3.53
CA SER A 114 8.79 -10.85 -2.35
C SER A 114 7.43 -11.53 -2.42
N ARG A 115 7.35 -12.79 -1.95
CA ARG A 115 6.12 -13.59 -1.93
C ARG A 115 5.88 -14.18 -0.55
N GLY A 116 4.68 -13.95 -0.05
CA GLY A 116 4.17 -14.50 1.18
C GLY A 116 3.25 -15.69 0.98
N ARG A 117 2.60 -16.08 2.06
CA ARG A 117 1.55 -17.11 2.09
C ARG A 117 0.55 -16.90 3.23
N LEU A 118 -0.62 -17.49 3.07
CA LEU A 118 -1.72 -17.55 4.03
C LEU A 118 -2.01 -19.02 4.32
N LEU A 119 -1.88 -19.42 5.59
CA LEU A 119 -2.00 -20.81 6.02
C LEU A 119 -3.06 -20.97 7.10
N LEU A 120 -3.77 -22.09 7.09
CA LEU A 120 -4.63 -22.48 8.21
C LEU A 120 -3.77 -22.85 9.42
N GLN A 121 -4.22 -22.47 10.61
CA GLN A 121 -3.61 -22.88 11.89
C GLN A 121 -4.42 -23.98 12.59
N SER A 122 -5.68 -24.14 12.21
CA SER A 122 -6.65 -25.06 12.80
C SER A 122 -7.66 -25.47 11.73
N SER A 123 -8.40 -26.55 12.00
CA SER A 123 -9.60 -26.92 11.26
C SER A 123 -10.84 -26.14 11.70
N ASP A 124 -10.76 -25.40 12.81
CA ASP A 124 -11.80 -24.46 13.24
C ASP A 124 -11.72 -23.17 12.41
N ALA A 125 -12.78 -22.89 11.66
CA ALA A 125 -12.90 -21.72 10.78
C ALA A 125 -12.91 -20.37 11.53
N LEU A 126 -13.14 -20.37 12.86
CA LEU A 126 -13.09 -19.16 13.68
C LEU A 126 -11.68 -18.81 14.16
N VAL A 127 -10.73 -19.73 14.02
CA VAL A 127 -9.32 -19.46 14.34
C VAL A 127 -8.71 -18.63 13.22
N PRO A 128 -8.12 -17.44 13.51
CA PRO A 128 -7.49 -16.62 12.48
C PRO A 128 -6.42 -17.41 11.71
N PRO A 129 -6.28 -17.17 10.39
CA PRO A 129 -5.23 -17.79 9.62
C PRO A 129 -3.87 -17.20 10.00
N ARG A 130 -2.80 -17.96 9.72
CA ARG A 130 -1.43 -17.46 9.77
C ARG A 130 -1.14 -16.72 8.47
N ILE A 131 -0.96 -15.41 8.56
CA ILE A 131 -0.56 -14.56 7.44
C ILE A 131 0.95 -14.32 7.53
N GLN A 132 1.68 -14.68 6.47
CA GLN A 132 3.13 -14.47 6.36
C GLN A 132 3.42 -13.67 5.09
N HIS A 133 3.59 -12.35 5.21
CA HIS A 133 3.82 -11.52 4.02
C HIS A 133 5.20 -11.71 3.38
N ASN A 134 6.23 -12.06 4.17
CA ASN A 134 7.62 -12.15 3.71
C ASN A 134 8.12 -10.87 2.99
N LEU A 135 7.63 -9.70 3.39
CA LEU A 135 8.04 -8.43 2.80
C LEU A 135 9.56 -8.25 2.90
N LEU A 136 10.17 -7.68 1.84
CA LEU A 136 11.61 -7.42 1.76
C LEU A 136 12.50 -8.66 1.88
N THR A 137 12.00 -9.83 1.45
CA THR A 137 12.83 -11.04 1.32
C THR A 137 13.61 -11.06 0.00
N ASP A 138 13.10 -10.39 -1.05
CA ASP A 138 13.83 -10.18 -2.30
C ASP A 138 14.78 -8.97 -2.20
N PRO A 139 16.07 -9.11 -2.54
CA PRO A 139 17.03 -8.00 -2.49
C PRO A 139 16.66 -6.81 -3.40
N ALA A 140 15.96 -7.03 -4.52
CA ALA A 140 15.54 -5.96 -5.40
C ALA A 140 14.47 -5.07 -4.76
N ASP A 141 13.59 -5.65 -3.93
CA ASP A 141 12.60 -4.88 -3.15
C ASP A 141 13.30 -3.98 -2.12
N VAL A 142 14.32 -4.52 -1.44
CA VAL A 142 15.14 -3.78 -0.48
C VAL A 142 15.84 -2.61 -1.16
N GLN A 143 16.42 -2.85 -2.34
CA GLN A 143 17.13 -1.82 -3.09
C GLN A 143 16.17 -0.74 -3.62
N ALA A 144 15.05 -1.13 -4.24
CA ALA A 144 14.07 -0.18 -4.75
C ALA A 144 13.47 0.71 -3.64
N LEU A 145 13.23 0.15 -2.45
CA LEU A 145 12.74 0.93 -1.32
C LEU A 145 13.82 1.85 -0.72
N THR A 146 15.10 1.46 -0.83
CA THR A 146 16.23 2.34 -0.46
C THR A 146 16.28 3.57 -1.37
N GLU A 147 16.13 3.38 -2.68
CA GLU A 147 16.04 4.47 -3.64
C GLU A 147 14.76 5.31 -3.44
N GLY A 148 13.65 4.69 -3.04
CA GLY A 148 12.42 5.41 -2.70
C GLY A 148 12.62 6.47 -1.62
N LEU A 149 13.43 6.19 -0.60
CA LEU A 149 13.76 7.17 0.44
C LEU A 149 14.56 8.35 -0.13
N ARG A 150 15.56 8.05 -0.98
CA ARG A 150 16.37 9.08 -1.66
C ARG A 150 15.53 9.98 -2.53
N LEU A 151 14.65 9.38 -3.35
CA LEU A 151 13.71 10.10 -4.21
C LEU A 151 12.75 10.98 -3.39
N ALA A 152 12.23 10.49 -2.26
CA ALA A 152 11.37 11.30 -1.39
C ALA A 152 12.11 12.54 -0.86
N ARG A 153 13.38 12.41 -0.45
CA ARG A 153 14.22 13.54 -0.05
C ARG A 153 14.52 14.48 -1.22
N GLU A 154 14.83 13.94 -2.40
CA GLU A 154 15.09 14.73 -3.61
C GLU A 154 13.87 15.57 -4.02
N ILE A 155 12.67 14.98 -3.98
CA ILE A 155 11.40 15.68 -4.22
C ILE A 155 11.22 16.81 -3.22
N ASN A 156 11.47 16.55 -1.93
CA ASN A 156 11.34 17.56 -0.88
C ASN A 156 12.37 18.70 -1.00
N ALA A 157 13.54 18.43 -1.58
CA ALA A 157 14.60 19.41 -1.77
C ALA A 157 14.36 20.37 -2.96
N GLN A 158 13.33 20.12 -3.78
CA GLN A 158 13.02 20.97 -4.93
C GLN A 158 12.58 22.39 -4.52
N GLU A 159 12.78 23.36 -5.41
CA GLU A 159 12.45 24.77 -5.17
C GLU A 159 10.99 25.01 -4.74
N ALA A 160 10.05 24.21 -5.28
CA ALA A 160 8.64 24.30 -4.94
C ALA A 160 8.33 24.05 -3.45
N PHE A 161 9.19 23.34 -2.72
CA PHE A 161 9.03 23.05 -1.29
C PHE A 161 9.72 24.08 -0.38
N ARG A 162 10.57 24.96 -0.93
CA ARG A 162 11.46 25.86 -0.16
C ARG A 162 10.73 26.68 0.90
N ASP A 163 9.55 27.20 0.58
CA ASP A 163 8.77 28.06 1.48
C ASP A 163 7.90 27.29 2.49
N PHE A 164 7.83 25.96 2.36
CA PHE A 164 6.95 25.11 3.15
C PHE A 164 7.71 24.12 4.04
N THR A 165 8.90 23.67 3.61
CA THR A 165 9.66 22.63 4.28
C THR A 165 10.51 23.20 5.42
N GLY A 166 10.54 22.47 6.54
CA GLY A 166 11.45 22.70 7.66
C GLY A 166 12.39 21.50 7.84
N GLU A 167 12.69 21.17 9.09
CA GLU A 167 13.54 20.02 9.44
C GLU A 167 12.91 18.68 9.03
N GLU A 168 13.74 17.73 8.59
CA GLU A 168 13.37 16.33 8.43
C GLU A 168 13.27 15.67 9.82
N LEU A 169 12.08 15.15 10.15
CA LEU A 169 11.77 14.55 11.45
C LEU A 169 12.11 13.07 11.52
N ASP A 170 11.82 12.32 10.45
CA ASP A 170 11.95 10.87 10.38
C ASP A 170 12.28 10.48 8.94
N PRO A 171 13.31 9.67 8.67
CA PRO A 171 14.28 9.10 9.63
C PRO A 171 15.26 10.11 10.26
N GLY A 172 15.36 11.31 9.68
CA GLY A 172 16.34 12.32 10.05
C GLY A 172 17.64 12.23 9.24
N LEU A 173 18.37 13.35 9.19
CA LEU A 173 19.52 13.55 8.29
C LEU A 173 20.74 12.66 8.58
N HIS A 174 20.77 11.94 9.70
CA HIS A 174 21.87 11.02 10.05
C HIS A 174 21.75 9.66 9.33
N ILE A 175 20.58 9.30 8.82
CA ILE A 175 20.35 8.07 8.06
C ILE A 175 20.65 8.34 6.59
N GLN A 176 21.85 7.98 6.13
CA GLN A 176 22.35 8.32 4.79
C GLN A 176 22.87 7.12 4.00
N SER A 177 23.61 6.21 4.66
CA SER A 177 24.18 5.05 3.98
C SER A 177 23.10 4.05 3.58
N ASP A 178 23.36 3.22 2.57
CA ASP A 178 22.45 2.12 2.19
C ASP A 178 22.10 1.25 3.40
N ARG A 179 23.09 0.94 4.24
CA ARG A 179 22.91 0.13 5.43
C ARG A 179 21.91 0.77 6.39
N ASP A 180 22.04 2.06 6.63
CA ASP A 180 21.19 2.78 7.59
C ASP A 180 19.75 2.91 7.05
N ILE A 181 19.61 3.27 5.76
CA ILE A 181 18.31 3.37 5.10
C ILE A 181 17.59 2.03 5.09
N GLN A 182 18.29 0.94 4.74
CA GLN A 182 17.70 -0.39 4.74
C GLN A 182 17.30 -0.85 6.15
N ALA A 183 18.11 -0.52 7.17
CA ALA A 183 17.77 -0.83 8.55
C ALA A 183 16.54 -0.04 9.02
N TYR A 184 16.45 1.24 8.66
CA TYR A 184 15.28 2.08 8.91
C TYR A 184 14.02 1.55 8.21
N ASN A 185 14.10 1.26 6.91
CA ASN A 185 12.99 0.75 6.12
C ASN A 185 12.45 -0.56 6.71
N ARG A 186 13.30 -1.46 7.20
CA ARG A 186 12.87 -2.71 7.86
C ARG A 186 12.15 -2.47 9.20
N ARG A 187 12.53 -1.43 9.95
CA ARG A 187 11.90 -1.09 11.24
C ARG A 187 10.58 -0.36 11.08
N ASN A 188 10.47 0.47 10.04
CA ASN A 188 9.34 1.36 9.80
C ASN A 188 8.52 0.95 8.57
N LEU A 189 8.60 -0.32 8.17
CA LEU A 189 7.86 -0.82 7.02
C LEU A 189 6.36 -0.76 7.30
N LEU A 190 5.62 -0.23 6.34
CA LEU A 190 4.16 -0.17 6.35
C LEU A 190 3.62 -1.06 5.25
N ASN A 191 2.59 -1.83 5.57
CA ASN A 191 1.74 -2.43 4.56
C ASN A 191 0.80 -1.36 4.01
N GLU A 192 0.46 -1.46 2.72
CA GLU A 192 -0.50 -0.56 2.09
C GLU A 192 -1.90 -1.16 1.95
N TYR A 193 -2.13 -2.34 2.55
CA TYR A 193 -3.44 -3.00 2.58
C TYR A 193 -3.95 -3.37 1.19
N HIS A 194 -3.06 -3.86 0.33
CA HIS A 194 -3.34 -4.35 -1.00
C HIS A 194 -3.04 -5.86 -1.15
N PRO A 195 -3.43 -6.75 -0.21
CA PRO A 195 -3.16 -8.17 -0.30
C PRO A 195 -3.85 -8.79 -1.52
N SER A 196 -3.12 -9.61 -2.26
CA SER A 196 -3.59 -10.24 -3.50
C SER A 196 -2.82 -11.53 -3.81
N GLY A 197 -3.33 -12.30 -4.77
CA GLY A 197 -2.62 -13.44 -5.37
C GLY A 197 -2.75 -14.80 -4.69
N THR A 198 -3.44 -14.92 -3.56
CA THR A 198 -3.58 -16.18 -2.80
C THR A 198 -4.45 -17.26 -3.44
N CYS A 199 -5.20 -16.91 -4.48
CA CYS A 199 -5.93 -17.84 -5.33
C CYS A 199 -5.61 -17.54 -6.80
N LYS A 200 -4.32 -17.34 -7.11
CA LYS A 200 -3.82 -16.85 -8.40
C LYS A 200 -4.51 -17.53 -9.60
N MET A 201 -4.96 -16.69 -10.53
CA MET A 201 -5.41 -17.09 -11.86
C MET A 201 -4.22 -17.50 -12.73
N GLY A 202 -4.38 -18.54 -13.55
CA GLY A 202 -3.34 -18.91 -14.50
C GLY A 202 -3.55 -20.27 -15.15
N THR A 203 -2.53 -20.70 -15.88
CA THR A 203 -2.46 -22.01 -16.55
C THR A 203 -1.29 -22.86 -16.08
N ASP A 204 -0.46 -22.34 -15.16
CA ASP A 204 0.64 -23.06 -14.53
C ASP A 204 0.17 -23.96 -13.36
N ASP A 205 1.05 -24.85 -12.88
CA ASP A 205 0.72 -25.82 -11.83
C ASP A 205 0.37 -25.18 -10.48
N MET A 206 0.75 -23.91 -10.26
CA MET A 206 0.44 -23.15 -9.05
C MET A 206 -0.84 -22.31 -9.18
N ALA A 207 -1.51 -22.31 -10.35
CA ALA A 207 -2.77 -21.62 -10.51
C ALA A 207 -3.89 -22.31 -9.72
N VAL A 208 -4.71 -21.52 -9.02
CA VAL A 208 -5.89 -21.97 -8.27
C VAL A 208 -7.16 -21.84 -9.10
N VAL A 209 -7.28 -20.75 -9.87
CA VAL A 209 -8.35 -20.55 -10.84
C VAL A 209 -7.83 -20.48 -12.27
N GLU A 210 -8.63 -20.94 -13.22
CA GLU A 210 -8.35 -20.77 -14.65
C GLU A 210 -8.69 -19.34 -15.14
N PRO A 211 -8.33 -18.93 -16.37
CA PRO A 211 -8.66 -17.59 -16.90
C PRO A 211 -10.14 -17.18 -16.87
N GLY A 212 -11.07 -18.15 -16.75
CA GLY A 212 -12.51 -17.94 -16.55
C GLY A 212 -12.95 -17.85 -15.08
N LEU A 213 -12.00 -17.69 -14.15
CA LEU A 213 -12.18 -17.60 -12.69
C LEU A 213 -12.74 -18.86 -12.02
N ARG A 214 -12.83 -19.99 -12.73
CA ARG A 214 -13.26 -21.27 -12.16
C ARG A 214 -12.14 -21.93 -11.38
N VAL A 215 -12.47 -22.45 -10.21
CA VAL A 215 -11.51 -23.23 -9.40
C VAL A 215 -11.16 -24.50 -10.16
N ARG A 216 -9.86 -24.75 -10.33
CA ARG A 216 -9.38 -25.92 -11.05
C ARG A 216 -9.80 -27.19 -10.31
N GLY A 217 -10.30 -28.18 -11.03
CA GLY A 217 -10.73 -29.46 -10.46
C GLY A 217 -12.05 -29.43 -9.67
N ILE A 218 -12.73 -28.28 -9.55
CA ILE A 218 -14.03 -28.18 -8.86
C ILE A 218 -15.07 -27.54 -9.79
N ALA A 219 -16.09 -28.33 -10.16
CA ALA A 219 -17.20 -27.83 -10.94
C ALA A 219 -18.08 -26.87 -10.13
N GLY A 220 -18.61 -25.82 -10.78
CA GLY A 220 -19.57 -24.90 -10.16
C GLY A 220 -18.98 -23.90 -9.17
N LEU A 221 -17.66 -23.86 -8.97
CA LEU A 221 -17.00 -22.95 -8.03
C LEU A 221 -16.11 -21.92 -8.74
N ARG A 222 -16.19 -20.65 -8.31
CA ARG A 222 -15.35 -19.53 -8.79
C ARG A 222 -14.83 -18.69 -7.63
N VAL A 223 -13.74 -17.98 -7.86
CA VAL A 223 -13.22 -16.92 -6.97
C VAL A 223 -13.17 -15.62 -7.77
N ALA A 224 -13.70 -14.54 -7.21
CA ALA A 224 -13.85 -13.25 -7.89
C ALA A 224 -13.49 -12.08 -6.98
N ASP A 225 -12.25 -12.05 -6.52
CA ASP A 225 -11.70 -10.99 -5.66
C ASP A 225 -10.20 -10.78 -5.98
N ALA A 226 -9.51 -9.96 -5.19
CA ALA A 226 -8.09 -9.65 -5.42
C ALA A 226 -7.14 -10.86 -5.28
N SER A 227 -7.57 -11.96 -4.65
CA SER A 227 -6.77 -13.18 -4.55
C SER A 227 -6.47 -13.82 -5.91
N VAL A 228 -7.28 -13.54 -6.94
CA VAL A 228 -7.06 -14.12 -8.28
C VAL A 228 -5.99 -13.40 -9.09
N MET A 229 -5.56 -12.22 -8.66
CA MET A 229 -4.53 -11.45 -9.37
C MET A 229 -3.21 -12.22 -9.41
N PRO A 230 -2.68 -12.61 -10.59
CA PRO A 230 -1.43 -13.36 -10.64
C PRO A 230 -0.24 -12.55 -10.13
N VAL A 231 -0.25 -11.26 -10.43
CA VAL A 231 0.65 -10.25 -9.91
C VAL A 231 -0.20 -9.08 -9.45
N VAL A 232 0.12 -8.50 -8.28
CA VAL A 232 -0.55 -7.30 -7.81
C VAL A 232 -0.44 -6.19 -8.86
N THR A 233 -1.55 -5.50 -9.11
CA THR A 233 -1.58 -4.38 -10.06
C THR A 233 -0.87 -3.17 -9.48
N SER A 234 -0.23 -2.35 -10.30
CA SER A 234 0.44 -1.14 -9.80
C SER A 234 -0.59 -0.06 -9.45
N GLY A 235 -0.56 0.40 -8.21
CA GLY A 235 -1.55 1.32 -7.62
C GLY A 235 -2.54 0.63 -6.67
N ASN A 236 -3.54 1.36 -6.20
CA ASN A 236 -4.51 0.85 -5.23
C ASN A 236 -5.43 -0.22 -5.85
N THR A 237 -5.70 -1.29 -5.11
CA THR A 237 -6.37 -2.51 -5.63
C THR A 237 -7.90 -2.42 -5.69
N ASN A 238 -8.52 -1.33 -5.24
CA ASN A 238 -9.98 -1.18 -5.26
C ASN A 238 -10.57 -1.26 -6.68
N ALA A 239 -10.06 -0.46 -7.63
CA ALA A 239 -10.55 -0.46 -9.00
C ALA A 239 -10.30 -1.81 -9.71
N PRO A 240 -9.10 -2.43 -9.61
CA PRO A 240 -8.87 -3.78 -10.08
C PRO A 240 -9.82 -4.83 -9.48
N ALA A 241 -10.12 -4.76 -8.19
CA ALA A 241 -11.07 -5.69 -7.55
C ALA A 241 -12.51 -5.51 -8.07
N MET A 242 -12.97 -4.27 -8.25
CA MET A 242 -14.25 -3.98 -8.89
C MET A 242 -14.31 -4.54 -10.32
N MET A 243 -13.25 -4.35 -11.11
CA MET A 243 -13.18 -4.87 -12.48
C MET A 243 -13.25 -6.41 -12.50
N ILE A 244 -12.55 -7.09 -11.60
CA ILE A 244 -12.64 -8.55 -11.46
C ILE A 244 -14.07 -8.99 -11.14
N GLY A 245 -14.75 -8.29 -10.24
CA GLY A 245 -16.15 -8.54 -9.90
C GLY A 245 -17.09 -8.39 -11.11
N GLU A 246 -16.99 -7.28 -11.84
CA GLU A 246 -17.78 -7.03 -13.05
C GLU A 246 -17.51 -8.08 -14.13
N LYS A 247 -16.23 -8.43 -14.36
CA LYS A 247 -15.88 -9.46 -15.34
C LYS A 247 -16.41 -10.84 -14.92
N ALA A 248 -16.37 -11.17 -13.63
CA ALA A 248 -16.94 -12.41 -13.12
C ALA A 248 -18.46 -12.46 -13.34
N ALA A 249 -19.17 -11.36 -13.13
CA ALA A 249 -20.61 -11.27 -13.38
C ALA A 249 -20.95 -11.54 -14.85
N ALA A 250 -20.25 -10.87 -15.78
CA ALA A 250 -20.41 -11.11 -17.23
C ALA A 250 -20.15 -12.58 -17.61
N LEU A 251 -19.07 -13.18 -17.09
CA LEU A 251 -18.73 -14.60 -17.32
C LEU A 251 -19.78 -15.58 -16.76
N ILE A 252 -20.48 -15.21 -15.69
CA ILE A 252 -21.56 -16.02 -15.10
C ILE A 252 -22.84 -15.90 -15.94
N LEU A 253 -23.15 -14.70 -16.44
CA LEU A 253 -24.30 -14.43 -17.30
C LEU A 253 -24.11 -14.93 -18.74
N GLY A 254 -22.87 -15.23 -19.15
CA GLY A 254 -22.55 -15.65 -20.52
C GLY A 254 -22.42 -14.48 -21.50
N GLU A 255 -22.14 -13.28 -20.99
CA GLU A 255 -21.94 -12.05 -21.77
C GLU A 255 -20.46 -11.98 -22.20
N ASN A 256 -20.22 -11.95 -23.52
CA ASN A 256 -18.88 -11.83 -24.11
C ASN A 256 -18.54 -10.39 -24.47
#